data_AF-A0A535WWH7-F1
#
_entry.id   AF-A0A535WWH7-F1
#
_cell.length_a   1.000
_cell.length_b   1.000
_cell.length_c   1.000
_cell.angle_alpha   90.00
_cell.angle_beta   90.00
_cell.angle_gamma   90.00
#
_symmetry.space_group_name_H-M   'P 1'
#
loop_
_entity.id
_entity.type
_entity.pdbx_description
1 polymer ?
#
loop_
_entity_poly.entity_id
_entity_poly.type
_entity_poly.pdbx_seq_one_letter_code
_entity_poly.pdbx_strand_id
1 'polypeptide(L)'
;MPAGDLPVLIVGDVHGDFERLFAALKPYPADRWRTVFLGDLVDYGAFGVGCMRFARDRTNTDVLLGNHEAAMLWALRDSTRIGFWMSIGGQRHDLDELRSDEPLQRWLRGLPSLIR
;
A
#
# COMPACT_ATOMS: atom_id res chain seq x y z
N MET A 1 2.99 22.55 -13.24
CA MET A 1 1.62 22.17 -13.60
C MET A 1 0.85 21.95 -12.32
N PRO A 2 -0.33 22.55 -12.11
CA PRO A 2 -1.20 22.14 -11.01
C PRO A 2 -1.54 20.64 -11.18
N ALA A 3 -1.67 19.90 -10.09
CA ALA A 3 -1.83 18.44 -10.08
C ALA A 3 -3.08 17.91 -10.84
N GLY A 4 -4.00 18.80 -11.23
CA GLY A 4 -5.22 18.46 -11.98
C GLY A 4 -5.03 18.12 -13.46
N ASP A 5 -3.87 18.44 -14.06
CA ASP A 5 -3.63 18.27 -15.51
C ASP A 5 -2.71 17.08 -15.86
N LEU A 6 -2.27 16.31 -14.87
CA LEU A 6 -1.38 15.17 -15.13
C LEU A 6 -2.18 13.96 -15.67
N PRO A 7 -1.63 13.22 -16.67
CA PRO A 7 -2.14 11.91 -17.03
C PRO A 7 -2.22 10.98 -15.81
N VAL A 8 -3.30 10.20 -15.73
CA VAL A 8 -3.57 9.29 -14.61
C VAL A 8 -3.06 7.89 -14.94
N LEU A 9 -2.25 7.34 -14.05
CA LEU A 9 -1.84 5.95 -14.02
C LEU A 9 -2.58 5.23 -12.89
N ILE A 10 -3.29 4.15 -13.21
CA ILE A 10 -3.95 3.29 -12.21
C ILE A 10 -3.09 2.04 -12.03
N VAL A 11 -2.76 1.75 -10.77
CA VAL A 11 -1.95 0.60 -10.38
C VAL A 11 -2.82 -0.35 -9.57
N GLY A 12 -2.96 -1.58 -10.04
CA GLY A 12 -3.65 -2.64 -9.32
C GLY A 12 -2.81 -3.23 -8.20
N ASP A 13 -3.20 -4.42 -7.78
CA ASP A 13 -2.66 -5.17 -6.65
C ASP A 13 -1.15 -5.39 -6.81
N VAL A 14 -0.39 -5.03 -5.77
CA VAL A 14 1.08 -5.18 -5.76
C VAL A 14 1.49 -6.39 -4.95
N HIS A 15 0.80 -6.66 -3.84
CA HIS A 15 1.03 -7.83 -2.99
C HIS A 15 2.52 -8.05 -2.66
N GLY A 16 3.18 -7.02 -2.13
CA GLY A 16 4.55 -7.10 -1.65
C GLY A 16 5.62 -7.35 -2.73
N ASP A 17 5.29 -7.36 -4.02
CA ASP A 17 6.25 -7.49 -5.13
C ASP A 17 6.90 -6.13 -5.47
N PHE A 18 7.77 -5.68 -4.57
CA PHE A 18 8.41 -4.38 -4.64
C PHE A 18 9.26 -4.18 -5.91
N GLU A 19 9.98 -5.23 -6.34
CA GLU A 19 10.84 -5.17 -7.51
C GLU A 19 10.01 -4.94 -8.78
N ARG A 20 8.92 -5.70 -8.94
CA ARG A 20 8.01 -5.54 -10.07
C ARG A 20 7.29 -4.21 -10.04
N LEU A 21 6.85 -3.73 -8.86
CA LEU A 21 6.28 -2.41 -8.70
C LEU A 21 7.25 -1.32 -9.18
N PHE A 22 8.49 -1.36 -8.69
CA PHE A 22 9.51 -0.37 -9.04
C PHE A 22 9.82 -0.39 -10.55
N ALA A 23 9.98 -1.58 -11.13
CA ALA A 23 10.22 -1.75 -12.55
C ALA A 23 9.04 -1.23 -13.40
N ALA A 24 7.80 -1.54 -13.01
CA ALA A 24 6.59 -1.13 -13.72
C ALA A 24 6.37 0.39 -13.69
N LEU A 25 6.75 1.07 -12.60
CA LEU A 25 6.59 2.52 -12.46
C LEU A 25 7.73 3.34 -13.04
N LYS A 26 8.85 2.72 -13.41
CA LYS A 26 10.00 3.39 -14.01
C LYS A 26 9.66 4.27 -15.22
N PRO A 27 8.76 3.87 -16.15
CA PRO A 27 8.36 4.71 -17.29
C PRO A 27 7.43 5.88 -16.93
N TYR A 28 6.87 5.90 -15.72
CA TYR A 28 5.80 6.80 -15.30
C TYR A 28 6.22 7.63 -14.08
N PRO A 29 7.16 8.58 -14.23
CA PRO A 29 7.69 9.33 -13.10
C PRO A 29 6.62 10.26 -12.49
N ALA A 30 6.63 10.40 -11.17
CA ALA A 30 5.59 11.09 -10.39
C ALA A 30 5.50 12.60 -10.63
N ASP A 31 6.52 13.23 -11.22
CA ASP A 31 6.48 14.64 -11.64
C ASP A 31 5.67 14.84 -12.94
N ARG A 32 5.38 13.76 -13.67
CA ARG A 32 4.66 13.78 -14.97
C ARG A 32 3.37 12.95 -14.98
N TRP A 33 3.12 12.17 -13.94
CA TRP A 33 1.95 11.29 -13.82
C TRP A 33 1.34 11.41 -12.44
N ARG A 34 0.02 11.43 -12.38
CA ARG A 34 -0.71 11.16 -11.14
C ARG A 34 -0.91 9.65 -11.03
N THR A 35 -0.47 9.04 -9.93
CA THR A 35 -0.62 7.60 -9.70
C THR A 35 -1.76 7.34 -8.72
N VAL A 36 -2.64 6.40 -9.03
CA VAL A 36 -3.70 5.91 -8.13
C VAL A 36 -3.47 4.43 -7.89
N PHE A 37 -3.08 4.07 -6.66
CA PHE A 37 -3.03 2.68 -6.22
C PHE A 37 -4.41 2.24 -5.75
N LEU A 38 -4.85 1.08 -6.22
CA LEU A 38 -6.17 0.52 -5.87
C LEU A 38 -6.23 -0.14 -4.49
N GLY A 39 -5.09 -0.27 -3.80
CA GLY A 39 -4.95 -1.01 -2.54
C GLY A 39 -4.16 -2.29 -2.74
N ASP A 40 -4.19 -3.18 -1.75
CA ASP A 40 -3.56 -4.51 -1.76
C ASP A 40 -2.07 -4.42 -2.13
N LEU A 41 -1.38 -3.53 -1.42
CA LEU A 41 0.06 -3.33 -1.48
C LEU A 41 0.81 -4.38 -0.65
N VAL A 42 0.16 -4.91 0.38
CA VAL A 42 0.70 -5.92 1.32
C VAL A 42 0.21 -7.34 1.00
N ASP A 43 0.76 -8.31 1.72
CA ASP A 43 0.49 -9.75 1.64
C ASP A 43 1.03 -10.44 0.37
N TYR A 44 1.13 -11.77 0.43
CA TYR A 44 1.74 -12.70 -0.53
C TYR A 44 3.24 -12.51 -0.76
N GLY A 45 3.68 -11.33 -1.21
CA GLY A 45 5.09 -11.00 -1.41
C GLY A 45 5.80 -10.60 -0.12
N ALA A 46 7.13 -10.54 -0.17
CA ALA A 46 7.98 -10.35 1.01
C ALA A 46 8.14 -8.89 1.46
N PHE A 47 7.68 -7.90 0.70
CA PHE A 47 7.98 -6.49 0.93
C PHE A 47 6.73 -5.60 1.02
N GLY A 48 5.69 -6.06 1.71
CA GLY A 48 4.42 -5.33 1.78
C GLY A 48 4.54 -3.95 2.43
N VAL A 49 5.24 -3.84 3.56
CA VAL A 49 5.50 -2.55 4.22
C VAL A 49 6.38 -1.64 3.36
N GLY A 50 7.34 -2.23 2.63
CA GLY A 50 8.14 -1.50 1.65
C GLY A 50 7.30 -0.88 0.53
N CYS A 51 6.34 -1.64 -0.01
CA CYS A 51 5.40 -1.16 -1.02
C CYS A 51 4.53 -0.02 -0.49
N MET A 52 4.00 -0.15 0.72
CA MET A 52 3.20 0.89 1.38
C MET A 52 4.00 2.19 1.57
N ARG A 53 5.24 2.13 2.07
CA ARG A 53 6.09 3.32 2.23
C ARG A 53 6.41 3.97 0.89
N PHE A 54 6.74 3.17 -0.12
CA PHE A 54 7.02 3.70 -1.45
C PHE A 54 5.80 4.42 -2.04
N ALA A 55 4.59 3.86 -1.91
CA ALA A 55 3.37 4.51 -2.36
C ALA A 55 3.08 5.80 -1.57
N ARG A 56 3.24 5.78 -0.24
CA ARG A 56 3.04 6.94 0.65
C ARG A 56 3.97 8.11 0.30
N ASP A 57 5.26 7.81 0.11
CA ASP A 57 6.30 8.84 -0.02
C ASP A 57 6.44 9.37 -1.47
N ARG A 58 5.68 8.80 -2.41
CA ARG A 58 5.66 9.22 -3.81
C ARG A 58 4.75 10.44 -4.00
N THR A 59 5.24 11.47 -4.68
CA THR A 59 4.43 12.66 -5.01
C THR A 59 3.31 12.33 -6.00
N ASN A 60 2.29 13.19 -6.08
CA ASN A 60 1.14 13.04 -6.98
C ASN A 60 0.52 11.62 -6.95
N THR A 61 0.49 11.02 -5.76
CA THR A 61 0.03 9.65 -5.57
C THR A 61 -1.15 9.62 -4.61
N ASP A 62 -2.21 8.94 -5.04
CA ASP A 62 -3.33 8.56 -4.19
C ASP A 62 -3.28 7.05 -3.96
N VAL A 63 -3.68 6.62 -2.77
CA VAL A 63 -3.74 5.20 -2.40
C VAL A 63 -5.11 4.93 -1.81
N LEU A 64 -5.80 3.92 -2.33
CA LEU A 64 -7.02 3.39 -1.75
C LEU A 64 -6.70 2.33 -0.71
N LEU A 65 -7.59 2.18 0.26
CA LEU A 65 -7.51 1.08 1.23
C LEU A 65 -7.99 -0.23 0.58
N GLY A 66 -7.10 -1.21 0.45
CA GLY A 66 -7.44 -2.57 0.03
C GLY A 66 -7.92 -3.43 1.21
N ASN A 67 -8.48 -4.61 0.89
CA ASN A 67 -8.94 -5.54 1.93
C ASN A 67 -7.76 -6.19 2.67
N HIS A 68 -6.59 -6.34 2.04
CA HIS A 68 -5.40 -6.87 2.71
C HIS A 68 -4.85 -5.89 3.75
N GLU A 69 -4.79 -4.59 3.44
CA GLU A 69 -4.44 -3.57 4.44
C GLU A 69 -5.47 -3.53 5.58
N ALA A 70 -6.76 -3.65 5.27
CA ALA A 70 -7.81 -3.70 6.28
C ALA A 70 -7.68 -4.92 7.20
N ALA A 71 -7.36 -6.10 6.65
CA ALA A 71 -7.10 -7.32 7.41
C ALA A 71 -5.84 -7.22 8.26
N MET A 72 -4.77 -6.62 7.73
CA MET A 72 -3.53 -6.35 8.45
C MET A 72 -3.76 -5.40 9.64
N LEU A 73 -4.50 -4.32 9.44
CA LEU A 73 -4.92 -3.40 10.52
C LEU A 73 -5.76 -4.10 11.59
N TRP A 74 -6.61 -5.06 11.19
CA TRP A 74 -7.37 -5.87 12.12
C TRP A 74 -6.48 -6.78 12.97
N ALA A 75 -5.51 -7.46 12.34
CA ALA A 75 -4.51 -8.28 13.02
C ALA A 75 -3.59 -7.48 13.94
N LEU A 76 -3.28 -6.24 13.57
CA LEU A 76 -2.51 -5.31 14.40
C LEU A 76 -3.26 -4.91 15.67
N ARG A 77 -4.58 -4.70 15.56
CA ARG A 77 -5.44 -4.35 16.70
C ARG A 77 -5.78 -5.56 17.58
N ASP A 78 -6.01 -6.72 16.97
CA ASP A 78 -6.47 -7.94 17.63
C ASP A 78 -5.58 -9.12 17.25
N SER A 79 -4.69 -9.51 18.17
CA SER A 79 -3.71 -10.57 17.93
C SER A 79 -4.34 -11.94 17.65
N THR A 80 -5.59 -12.17 18.04
CA THR A 80 -6.32 -13.41 17.72
C THR A 80 -6.59 -13.55 16.22
N ARG A 81 -6.52 -12.45 15.46
CA ARG A 81 -6.74 -12.40 14.01
C ARG A 81 -5.48 -12.62 13.19
N ILE A 82 -4.31 -12.65 13.82
CA ILE A 82 -3.03 -12.86 13.12
C ILE A 82 -3.08 -14.17 12.32
N GLY A 83 -3.61 -15.25 12.89
CA GLY A 83 -3.72 -16.53 12.17
C GLY A 83 -4.60 -16.45 10.93
N PHE A 84 -5.72 -15.73 11.00
CA PHE A 84 -6.60 -15.50 9.85
C PHE A 84 -5.90 -14.64 8.77
N TRP A 85 -5.31 -13.52 9.15
CA TRP A 85 -4.60 -12.64 8.21
C TRP A 85 -3.43 -13.37 7.53
N MET A 86 -2.65 -14.15 8.27
CA MET A 86 -1.59 -14.99 7.69
C MET A 86 -2.16 -16.05 6.72
N SER A 87 -3.36 -16.60 6.98
CA SER A 87 -3.99 -17.58 6.09
C SER A 87 -4.42 -17.02 4.74
N ILE A 88 -4.55 -15.69 4.62
CA ILE A 88 -4.84 -15.00 3.36
C ILE A 88 -3.59 -14.35 2.75
N GLY A 89 -2.39 -14.82 3.11
CA GLY A 89 -1.14 -14.36 2.53
C GLY A 89 -0.36 -13.36 3.38
N GLY A 90 -0.84 -13.01 4.57
CA GLY A 90 -0.16 -12.11 5.50
C GLY A 90 1.24 -12.59 5.88
N GLN A 91 2.22 -11.69 5.84
CA GLN A 91 3.60 -11.98 6.19
C GLN A 91 3.95 -11.46 7.58
N ARG A 92 4.36 -12.34 8.50
CA ARG A 92 4.52 -11.94 9.91
C ARG A 92 5.51 -10.79 10.10
N HIS A 93 6.60 -10.74 9.34
CA HIS A 93 7.58 -9.66 9.45
C HIS A 93 6.99 -8.30 9.07
N ASP A 94 6.10 -8.23 8.07
CA ASP A 94 5.41 -7.00 7.69
C ASP A 94 4.54 -6.47 8.84
N LEU A 95 3.88 -7.36 9.59
CA LEU A 95 3.08 -6.94 10.76
C LEU A 95 3.96 -6.42 11.89
N ASP A 96 5.09 -7.08 12.16
CA ASP A 96 6.02 -6.66 13.20
C ASP A 96 6.68 -5.32 12.83
N GLU A 97 6.96 -5.10 11.54
CA GLU A 97 7.46 -3.85 11.00
C GLU A 97 6.42 -2.72 11.10
N LEU A 98 5.18 -2.95 10.65
CA LEU A 98 4.09 -1.98 10.77
C LEU A 98 3.81 -1.61 12.24
N ARG A 99 3.87 -2.60 13.15
CA ARG A 99 3.69 -2.37 14.59
C ARG A 99 4.68 -1.36 15.17
N SER A 100 5.87 -1.28 14.57
CA SER A 100 6.94 -0.37 15.00
C SER A 100 6.89 1.00 14.29
N ASP A 101 6.01 1.18 13.31
CA ASP A 101 5.90 2.37 12.45
C ASP A 101 4.56 3.10 12.65
N GLU A 102 4.45 3.85 13.76
CA GLU A 102 3.25 4.62 14.11
C GLU A 102 2.82 5.64 13.03
N PRO A 103 3.73 6.38 12.36
CA PRO A 103 3.36 7.24 11.24
C PRO A 103 2.69 6.49 10.09
N LEU A 104 3.23 5.32 9.70
CA LEU A 104 2.64 4.51 8.63
C LEU A 104 1.28 3.95 9.04
N GLN A 105 1.11 3.52 10.29
CA GLN A 105 -0.21 3.10 10.80
C GLN A 105 -1.25 4.21 10.71
N ARG A 106 -0.88 5.44 11.09
CA ARG A 106 -1.80 6.59 11.04
C ARG A 106 -2.20 6.91 9.60
N TRP A 107 -1.25 6.87 8.68
CA TRP A 107 -1.50 7.04 7.25
C TRP A 107 -2.45 5.95 6.73
N LEU A 108 -2.17 4.68 7.03
CA LEU A 108 -2.96 3.54 6.56
C LEU A 108 -4.42 3.60 7.06
N ARG A 109 -4.63 3.98 8.32
CA ARG A 109 -5.98 4.19 8.89
C ARG A 109 -6.74 5.35 8.26
N GLY A 110 -6.04 6.29 7.63
CA GLY A 110 -6.62 7.46 6.97
C GLY A 110 -6.91 7.26 5.49
N LEU A 111 -6.57 6.11 4.89
CA LEU A 111 -6.78 5.87 3.47
C LEU A 111 -8.28 5.80 3.14
N PRO A 112 -8.72 6.45 2.05
CA PRO A 112 -10.08 6.33 1.58
C PRO A 112 -10.32 4.97 0.91
N SER A 113 -11.56 4.47 0.97
CA SER A 113 -11.99 3.32 0.17
C SER A 113 -12.48 3.71 -1.23
N LEU A 114 -12.64 5.01 -1.49
CA LEU A 114 -13.13 5.55 -2.76
C LEU A 114 -12.62 6.98 -2.97
N ILE A 115 -12.19 7.30 -4.19
CA ILE A 115 -11.86 8.66 -4.64
C ILE A 115 -12.89 9.10 -5.68
N ARG A 116 -13.28 10.37 -5.65
CA ARG A 116 -14.28 10.99 -6.54
C ARG A 116 -13.63 11.92 -7.55
#